data_AF-A0A7V8VHY1-F1
#
_entry.id   AF-A0A7V8VHY1-F1
#
_cell.length_a   1.000
_cell.length_b   1.000
_cell.length_c   1.000
_cell.angle_alpha   90.00
_cell.angle_beta   90.00
_cell.angle_gamma   90.00
#
_symmetry.space_group_name_H-M   'P 1'
#
loop_
_entity.id
_entity.type
_entity.pdbx_description
1 polymer ?
#
loop_
_entity_poly.entity_id
_entity_poly.type
_entity_poly.pdbx_seq_one_letter_code
_entity_poly.pdbx_strand_id
1 'polypeptide(L)' 'MWQLRENLSAYDATYVALAEALGCPLITADARLSRAPGLRCPVTVVPR' A
#
# COMPACT_ATOMS: atom_id res chain seq x y z
N MET A 1 -12.28 -6.64 -7.49
CA MET A 1 -11.78 -6.49 -6.10
C MET A 1 -10.87 -7.67 -5.71
N TRP A 2 -9.82 -7.96 -6.49
CA TRP A 2 -8.90 -9.09 -6.20
C TRP A 2 -7.44 -8.87 -6.65
N GLN A 3 -7.13 -7.76 -7.33
CA GLN A 3 -5.79 -7.48 -7.88
C GLN A 3 -4.74 -7.05 -6.84
N LEU A 4 -5.16 -6.72 -5.61
CA LEU A 4 -4.24 -6.38 -4.52
C LEU A 4 -3.62 -7.64 -3.88
N ARG A 5 -4.27 -8.82 -3.97
CA ARG A 5 -3.85 -10.02 -3.23
C ARG A 5 -2.58 -10.68 -3.76
N GLU A 6 -2.30 -10.51 -5.05
CA GLU A 6 -1.15 -11.16 -5.68
C GLU A 6 0.16 -10.38 -5.49
N ASN A 7 0.07 -9.10 -5.11
CA ASN A 7 1.21 -8.21 -4.99
C ASN A 7 1.36 -7.54 -3.61
N LEU A 8 0.37 -7.71 -2.71
CA LEU A 8 0.45 -7.32 -1.30
C LEU A 8 0.37 -8.57 -0.43
N SER A 9 1.31 -8.71 0.51
CA SER A 9 1.09 -9.64 1.61
C SER A 9 -0.17 -9.21 2.37
N ALA A 10 -0.92 -10.13 2.99
CA ALA A 10 -2.15 -9.80 3.72
C ALA A 10 -1.93 -8.72 4.80
N TYR A 11 -0.70 -8.61 5.28
CA TYR A 11 -0.22 -7.54 6.14
C TYR A 11 -0.29 -6.17 5.46
N ASP A 12 0.31 -6.00 4.29
CA ASP A 12 0.36 -4.72 3.57
C ASP A 12 -1.03 -4.22 3.19
N ALA A 13 -1.95 -5.13 2.84
CA ALA A 13 -3.34 -4.78 2.52
C ALA A 13 -4.07 -4.13 3.71
N THR A 14 -3.76 -4.55 4.93
CA THR A 14 -4.35 -3.97 6.14
C THR A 14 -3.81 -2.57 6.40
N TYR A 15 -2.51 -2.35 6.18
CA TYR A 15 -1.90 -1.02 6.30
C TYR A 15 -2.38 -0.05 5.21
N VAL A 16 -2.58 -0.53 3.98
CA VAL A 16 -3.19 0.26 2.90
C VAL A 16 -4.62 0.63 3.26
N ALA A 17 -5.45 -0.33 3.67
CA ALA A 17 -6.85 -0.05 4.03
C ALA A 17 -6.95 0.95 5.21
N LEU A 18 -6.05 0.83 6.19
CA LEU A 18 -5.96 1.76 7.31
C LEU A 18 -5.52 3.16 6.86
N ALA A 19 -4.50 3.26 6.01
CA ALA A 19 -4.03 4.53 5.47
C ALA A 19 -5.09 5.21 4.59
N GLU A 20 -5.84 4.44 3.80
CA GLU A 20 -6.98 4.92 3.03
C GLU A 20 -8.12 5.40 3.93
N ALA A 21 -8.44 4.66 5.00
CA ALA A 21 -9.47 5.06 5.96
C ALA A 21 -9.09 6.33 6.73
N LEU A 22 -7.80 6.51 7.01
CA LEU A 22 -7.28 7.68 7.73
C LEU A 22 -6.96 8.87 6.80
N GLY A 23 -6.96 8.66 5.48
CA GLY A 23 -6.52 9.67 4.51
C GLY A 23 -5.05 10.06 4.66
N CYS A 24 -4.22 9.16 5.19
CA CYS A 24 -2.81 9.41 5.46
C CYS A 24 -1.90 8.73 4.42
N PRO A 25 -0.68 9.25 4.21
CA PRO A 25 0.30 8.60 3.36
C PRO A 25 0.81 7.31 4.01
N LEU A 26 0.86 6.22 3.25
CA LEU A 26 1.46 4.96 3.68
C LEU A 26 2.96 4.98 3.43
N ILE A 27 3.77 4.82 4.47
CA ILE A 27 5.23 4.74 4.35
C ILE A 27 5.65 3.28 4.35
N THR A 28 6.38 2.85 3.32
CA THR A 28 6.88 1.47 3.17
C THR A 28 8.31 1.47 2.67
N ALA A 29 9.11 0.44 2.98
CA ALA A 29 10.41 0.23 2.34
C ALA A 29 10.30 -0.58 1.04
N ASP A 30 9.08 -1.02 0.69
CA ASP A 30 8.82 -1.86 -0.47
C ASP A 30 8.35 -1.02 -1.67
N ALA A 31 9.21 -0.91 -2.68
CA ALA A 31 8.91 -0.18 -3.91
C ALA A 31 7.88 -0.88 -4.81
N ARG A 32 7.58 -2.16 -4.59
CA ARG A 32 6.54 -2.89 -5.32
C ARG A 32 5.16 -2.53 -4.81
N LEU A 33 5.05 -2.23 -3.51
CA LEU A 33 3.81 -1.82 -2.87
C LEU A 33 3.30 -0.47 -3.40
N SER A 34 4.20 0.49 -3.66
CA SER A 34 3.82 1.79 -4.23
C SER A 34 3.32 1.72 -5.67
N ARG A 35 3.60 0.63 -6.38
CA ARG A 35 3.15 0.39 -7.75
C ARG A 35 1.92 -0.50 -7.85
N ALA A 36 1.34 -0.92 -6.73
CA ALA A 36 0.18 -1.79 -6.75
C ALA A 36 -1.04 -1.03 -7.32
N PRO A 37 -1.75 -1.63 -8.30
CA PRO A 37 -2.93 -1.01 -8.89
C PRO A 37 -4.07 -0.98 -7.86
N GLY A 38 -4.70 0.18 -7.70
CA GLY A 38 -5.87 0.36 -6.84
C GLY A 38 -5.64 1.09 -5.53
N LEU A 39 -4.44 1.62 -5.28
CA LEU A 39 -4.20 2.48 -4.11
C LEU A 39 -4.82 3.86 -4.32
N ARG A 40 -5.66 4.27 -3.37
CA ARG A 40 -6.28 5.59 -3.29
C ARG A 40 -5.52 6.54 -2.36
N CYS A 41 -4.58 6.02 -1.57
CA CYS A 41 -3.72 6.80 -0.70
C CYS A 41 -2.32 7.01 -1.32
N PRO A 42 -1.64 8.14 -1.01
CA PRO A 42 -0.24 8.33 -1.39
C PRO A 42 0.64 7.30 -0.67
N VAL A 43 1.53 6.62 -1.41
CA VAL A 43 2.54 5.72 -0.83
C VAL A 43 3.92 6.32 -0.97
N THR A 44 4.58 6.53 0.16
CA THR A 44 5.97 6.97 0.23
C THR A 44 6.86 5.76 0.43
N VAL A 45 7.74 5.50 -0.54
CA VAL A 45 8.75 4.46 -0.40
C VAL A 45 10.00 5.05 0.24
N VAL A 46 10.46 4.48 1.35
CA VAL A 46 11.74 4.86 1.97
C VAL A 46 12.85 4.09 1.27
N PRO A 47 13.76 4.76 0.52
CA PRO A 47 14.96 4.11 0.02
C PRO A 47 15.85 3.72 1.20
N ARG A 48 16.37 2.49 1.19
CA ARG A 48 17.41 2.06 2.13
C ARG A 48 18.73 2.76 1.84
#